data_AF-A0A3M0X7M6-F1
#
_entry.id   AF-A0A3M0X7M6-F1
#
_cell.length_a   1.000
_cell.length_b   1.000
_cell.length_c   1.000
_cell.angle_alpha   90.00
_cell.angle_beta   90.00
_cell.angle_gamma   90.00
#
_symmetry.space_group_name_H-M   'P 1'
#
loop_
_entity.id
_entity.type
_entity.pdbx_description
1 polymer ?
#
loop_
_entity_poly.entity_id
_entity_poly.type
_entity_poly.pdbx_seq_one_letter_code
_entity_poly.pdbx_strand_id
1 'polypeptide(L)'
;FVIAVLFAGVVVYILLPLSASSWWRHPFPGLVLDPNLVINDTASEDWAARLVEPPVKYPERVTAVNGQPVSSNKEFWTRLQAFSPGDTLTITVEQPTNSTIKADETRPLTRTFTTTLTNFSSRDKWNHFWIIYLTGLSWLIGGIWTFWLRPHSEAAQIFALLMAFGSVAIGGLFDLVTSQWVIRIWIAALPLTAVWIVWLAGIFPYQTRLFKKYPGIKYILLLLGIIVAIWGQLWLTSNRDPWAYAIPWRAAYALSGLGVLIAIIILGYRAFRSPSPLVRQQTRFILIGAFLAFTPVTIAFFTLASKSTTPEWFTPTVYIIPIIIFPIAIGYTIIRYRLLDLEIVLRRGVAFGLLTTILVG
;
A
#
# COMPACT_ATOMS: atom_id res chain seq x y z
N PHE A 1 -14.79 -15.78 3.89
CA PHE A 1 -13.83 -14.99 3.09
C PHE A 1 -13.26 -13.80 3.87
N VAL A 2 -14.05 -12.76 4.21
CA VAL A 2 -13.54 -11.54 4.87
C VAL A 2 -12.70 -11.82 6.12
N ILE A 3 -13.18 -12.71 7.01
CA ILE A 3 -12.44 -13.12 8.23
C ILE A 3 -11.06 -13.68 7.88
N ALA A 4 -10.93 -14.50 6.84
CA ALA A 4 -9.66 -15.07 6.41
C ALA A 4 -8.70 -13.99 5.88
N VAL A 5 -9.21 -12.99 5.15
CA VAL A 5 -8.41 -11.85 4.67
C VAL A 5 -7.93 -10.99 5.84
N LEU A 6 -8.80 -10.69 6.82
CA LEU A 6 -8.42 -9.94 8.01
C LEU A 6 -7.39 -10.70 8.85
N PHE A 7 -7.57 -12.02 9.04
CA PHE A 7 -6.62 -12.87 9.72
C PHE A 7 -5.25 -12.89 9.01
N ALA A 8 -5.23 -13.04 7.69
CA ALA A 8 -4.00 -12.95 6.91
C ALA A 8 -3.33 -11.57 7.06
N GLY A 9 -4.10 -10.49 7.10
CA GLY A 9 -3.61 -9.15 7.40
C GLY A 9 -2.93 -9.08 8.78
N VAL A 10 -3.54 -9.64 9.82
CA VAL A 10 -2.94 -9.70 11.17
C VAL A 10 -1.63 -10.47 11.15
N VAL A 11 -1.58 -11.62 10.48
CA VAL A 11 -0.35 -12.41 10.34
C VAL A 11 0.76 -11.59 9.65
N VAL A 12 0.45 -10.89 8.55
CA VAL A 12 1.40 -9.99 7.88
C VAL A 12 1.92 -8.91 8.85
N TYR A 13 1.03 -8.30 9.64
CA TYR A 13 1.42 -7.24 10.60
C TYR A 13 2.24 -7.73 11.80
N ILE A 14 2.19 -9.03 12.11
CA ILE A 14 3.10 -9.67 13.06
C ILE A 14 4.45 -9.95 12.39
N LEU A 15 4.47 -10.34 11.11
CA LEU A 15 5.70 -10.65 10.37
C LEU A 15 6.52 -9.40 10.03
N LEU A 16 5.89 -8.26 9.75
CA LEU A 16 6.60 -7.04 9.31
C LEU A 16 7.66 -6.54 10.32
N PRO A 17 7.38 -6.41 11.64
CA PRO A 17 8.41 -6.04 12.62
C PRO A 17 9.50 -7.09 12.80
N LEU A 18 9.16 -8.38 12.66
CA LEU A 18 10.14 -9.48 12.73
C LEU A 18 11.10 -9.40 11.54
N SER A 19 10.57 -9.19 10.34
CA SER A 19 11.33 -8.97 9.11
C SER A 19 12.25 -7.75 9.25
N ALA A 20 11.71 -6.60 9.67
CA ALA A 20 12.47 -5.36 9.81
C ALA A 20 13.58 -5.45 10.87
N SER A 21 13.28 -6.05 12.03
CA SER A 21 14.25 -6.21 13.11
C SER A 21 15.36 -7.21 12.77
N SER A 22 15.06 -8.26 12.01
CA SER A 22 16.08 -9.14 11.45
C SER A 22 16.97 -8.37 10.48
N TRP A 23 16.38 -7.53 9.63
CA TRP A 23 17.11 -6.79 8.61
C TRP A 23 18.02 -5.70 9.19
N TRP A 24 17.57 -4.96 10.22
CA TRP A 24 18.37 -3.90 10.86
C TRP A 24 19.67 -4.38 11.53
N ARG A 25 19.85 -5.69 11.70
CA ARG A 25 21.08 -6.27 12.25
C ARG A 25 22.20 -6.37 11.22
N HIS A 26 21.87 -6.25 9.92
CA HIS A 26 22.88 -6.23 8.88
C HIS A 26 23.58 -4.86 8.83
N PRO A 27 24.90 -4.83 8.62
CA PRO A 27 25.59 -3.61 8.21
C PRO A 27 24.95 -3.06 6.93
N PHE A 28 24.75 -1.74 6.88
CA PHE A 28 23.95 -1.07 5.87
C PHE A 28 24.83 -0.33 4.85
N PRO A 29 24.79 -0.69 3.55
CA PRO A 29 25.63 -0.08 2.51
C PRO A 29 25.15 1.29 2.02
N GLY A 30 24.03 1.80 2.54
CA GLY A 30 23.43 3.04 2.04
C GLY A 30 22.57 2.87 0.79
N LEU A 31 22.08 1.66 0.51
CA LEU A 31 21.16 1.39 -0.58
C LEU A 31 20.18 0.27 -0.21
N VAL A 32 19.03 0.26 -0.87
CA VAL A 32 17.99 -0.79 -0.74
C VAL A 32 17.64 -1.34 -2.12
N LEU A 33 17.08 -2.55 -2.13
CA LEU A 33 16.96 -3.35 -3.34
C LEU A 33 15.51 -3.72 -3.62
N ASP A 34 15.07 -3.41 -4.82
CA ASP A 34 13.90 -4.00 -5.44
C ASP A 34 14.13 -5.51 -5.74
N PRO A 35 13.10 -6.24 -6.21
CA PRO A 35 13.29 -7.61 -6.69
C PRO A 35 14.41 -7.72 -7.72
N ASN A 36 15.01 -8.91 -7.79
CA ASN A 36 16.05 -9.23 -8.76
C ASN A 36 17.33 -8.38 -8.63
N LEU A 37 17.65 -7.92 -7.40
CA LEU A 37 18.84 -7.12 -7.07
C LEU A 37 18.89 -5.74 -7.73
N VAL A 38 17.75 -5.24 -8.21
CA VAL A 38 17.68 -3.89 -8.79
C VAL A 38 17.74 -2.85 -7.67
N ILE A 39 18.53 -1.80 -7.85
CA ILE A 39 18.64 -0.70 -6.89
C ILE A 39 17.35 0.11 -6.93
N ASN A 40 16.78 0.32 -5.74
CA ASN A 40 15.60 1.16 -5.56
C ASN A 40 16.02 2.61 -5.25
N ASP A 41 15.25 3.58 -5.74
CA ASP A 41 15.55 5.01 -5.58
C ASP A 41 15.29 5.56 -4.17
N THR A 42 14.79 4.74 -3.24
CA THR A 42 14.65 5.11 -1.83
C THR A 42 16.04 5.39 -1.26
N ALA A 43 16.28 6.62 -0.83
CA ALA A 43 17.53 7.00 -0.17
C ALA A 43 17.35 8.22 0.73
N SER A 44 18.05 8.24 1.87
CA SER A 44 18.29 9.45 2.67
C SER A 44 19.55 10.17 2.17
N GLU A 45 19.66 11.47 2.48
CA GLU A 45 20.79 12.31 2.06
C GLU A 45 22.15 11.81 2.59
N ASP A 46 22.16 11.16 3.74
CA ASP A 46 23.34 10.69 4.47
C ASP A 46 23.74 9.23 4.13
N TRP A 47 23.02 8.59 3.21
CA TRP A 47 23.31 7.20 2.85
C TRP A 47 24.59 7.10 2.01
N ALA A 48 25.53 6.25 2.45
CA ALA A 48 26.86 6.15 1.86
C ALA A 48 26.86 5.90 0.33
N ALA A 49 25.99 5.03 -0.19
CA ALA A 49 25.92 4.78 -1.63
C ALA A 49 25.35 5.96 -2.45
N ARG A 50 24.61 6.88 -1.82
CA ARG A 50 24.12 8.12 -2.48
C ARG A 50 25.25 9.12 -2.69
N LEU A 51 26.30 9.06 -1.88
CA LEU A 51 27.48 9.93 -1.96
C LEU A 51 28.50 9.47 -3.02
N VAL A 52 28.28 8.32 -3.66
CA VAL A 52 29.12 7.81 -4.74
C VAL A 52 28.88 8.63 -6.01
N GLU A 53 29.95 8.98 -6.72
CA GLU A 53 29.87 9.68 -8.01
C GLU A 53 30.24 8.75 -9.19
N PRO A 54 29.39 8.63 -10.23
CA PRO A 54 28.02 9.15 -10.32
C PRO A 54 27.04 8.45 -9.34
N PRO A 55 25.93 9.09 -8.94
CA PRO A 55 24.97 8.52 -7.98
C PRO A 55 24.48 7.13 -8.37
N VAL A 56 24.44 6.24 -7.38
CA VAL A 56 23.91 4.87 -7.53
C VAL A 56 22.40 4.93 -7.39
N LYS A 57 21.67 4.58 -8.46
CA LYS A 57 20.20 4.71 -8.53
C LYS A 57 19.61 3.75 -9.56
N TYR A 58 18.28 3.62 -9.57
CA TYR A 58 17.57 2.90 -10.63
C TYR A 58 18.00 3.43 -12.03
N PRO A 59 18.16 2.57 -13.06
CA PRO A 59 17.86 1.14 -13.10
C PRO A 59 19.09 0.24 -12.84
N GLU A 60 20.12 0.68 -12.11
CA GLU A 60 21.28 -0.17 -11.85
C GLU A 60 20.90 -1.42 -11.03
N ARG A 61 21.56 -2.54 -11.29
CA ARG A 61 21.32 -3.84 -10.64
C ARG A 61 22.62 -4.40 -10.09
N VAL A 62 22.61 -4.89 -8.85
CA VAL A 62 23.79 -5.53 -8.25
C VAL A 62 24.03 -6.91 -8.87
N THR A 63 25.27 -7.16 -9.29
CA THR A 63 25.70 -8.43 -9.87
C THR A 63 26.78 -9.12 -9.05
N ALA A 64 27.62 -8.37 -8.35
CA ALA A 64 28.66 -8.94 -7.48
C ALA A 64 28.95 -8.05 -6.27
N VAL A 65 29.47 -8.70 -5.23
CA VAL A 65 29.96 -8.06 -4.00
C VAL A 65 31.36 -8.59 -3.72
N ASN A 66 32.34 -7.69 -3.60
CA ASN A 66 33.77 -7.99 -3.48
C ASN A 66 34.26 -8.99 -4.55
N GLY A 67 33.80 -8.79 -5.80
CA GLY A 67 34.14 -9.65 -6.94
C GLY A 67 33.42 -11.01 -6.97
N GLN A 68 32.65 -11.37 -5.93
CA GLN A 68 31.89 -12.61 -5.88
C GLN A 68 30.46 -12.37 -6.41
N PRO A 69 29.99 -13.10 -7.44
CA PRO A 69 28.65 -12.95 -8.00
C PRO A 69 27.55 -13.13 -6.94
N VAL A 70 26.45 -12.40 -7.04
CA VAL A 70 25.27 -12.52 -6.16
C VAL A 70 24.03 -12.75 -7.00
N SER A 71 23.21 -13.72 -6.61
CA SER A 71 22.05 -14.17 -7.39
C SER A 71 20.69 -13.79 -6.81
N SER A 72 20.64 -13.42 -5.52
CA SER A 72 19.37 -13.06 -4.85
C SER A 72 19.55 -12.02 -3.73
N ASN A 73 18.48 -11.29 -3.41
CA ASN A 73 18.47 -10.32 -2.31
C ASN A 73 18.80 -10.98 -0.96
N LYS A 74 18.32 -12.21 -0.72
CA LYS A 74 18.65 -12.97 0.49
C LYS A 74 20.16 -13.25 0.58
N GLU A 75 20.76 -13.67 -0.53
CA GLU A 75 22.20 -13.93 -0.60
C GLU A 75 23.01 -12.64 -0.38
N PHE A 76 22.60 -11.53 -0.99
CA PHE A 76 23.20 -10.21 -0.78
C PHE A 76 23.27 -9.87 0.72
N TRP A 77 22.12 -9.82 1.40
CA TRP A 77 22.06 -9.45 2.82
C TRP A 77 22.76 -10.45 3.73
N THR A 78 22.73 -11.74 3.41
CA THR A 78 23.44 -12.78 4.18
C THR A 78 24.95 -12.55 4.13
N ARG A 79 25.51 -12.20 2.96
CA ARG A 79 26.95 -11.92 2.84
C ARG A 79 27.39 -10.71 3.66
N LEU A 80 26.52 -9.70 3.78
CA LEU A 80 26.82 -8.51 4.58
C LEU A 80 26.93 -8.84 6.08
N GLN A 81 26.44 -9.98 6.57
CA GLN A 81 26.59 -10.38 7.98
C GLN A 81 28.05 -10.67 8.38
N ALA A 82 28.93 -10.93 7.41
CA ALA A 82 30.36 -11.16 7.66
C ALA A 82 31.14 -9.87 7.96
N PHE A 83 30.51 -8.71 7.80
CA PHE A 83 31.14 -7.39 7.94
C PHE A 83 30.64 -6.67 9.19
N SER A 84 31.35 -5.61 9.56
CA SER A 84 30.99 -4.68 10.62
C SER A 84 30.72 -3.27 10.07
N PRO A 85 29.91 -2.45 10.75
CA PRO A 85 29.82 -1.02 10.45
C PRO A 85 31.22 -0.37 10.51
N GLY A 86 31.58 0.39 9.48
CA GLY A 86 32.91 0.96 9.26
C GLY A 86 33.70 0.24 8.16
N ASP A 87 33.39 -1.02 7.87
CA ASP A 87 34.03 -1.77 6.79
C ASP A 87 33.63 -1.21 5.41
N THR A 88 34.53 -1.32 4.44
CA THR A 88 34.25 -0.95 3.05
C THR A 88 33.77 -2.16 2.25
N LEU A 89 32.76 -1.94 1.41
CA LEU A 89 32.18 -2.95 0.53
C LEU A 89 32.31 -2.50 -0.92
N THR A 90 32.86 -3.35 -1.77
CA THR A 90 32.94 -3.13 -3.22
C THR A 90 31.76 -3.81 -3.90
N ILE A 91 30.95 -3.06 -4.63
CA ILE A 91 29.74 -3.55 -5.30
C ILE A 91 29.89 -3.34 -6.80
N THR A 92 29.65 -4.40 -7.58
CA THR A 92 29.56 -4.33 -9.04
C THR A 92 28.09 -4.26 -9.45
N VAL A 93 27.78 -3.33 -10.33
CA VAL A 93 26.44 -3.09 -10.86
C VAL A 93 26.43 -3.09 -12.38
N GLU A 94 25.27 -3.43 -12.94
CA GLU A 94 24.98 -3.39 -14.37
C GLU A 94 23.69 -2.60 -14.67
N GLN A 95 23.58 -2.13 -15.92
CA GLN A 95 22.40 -1.50 -16.47
C GLN A 95 21.69 -2.38 -17.50
N PRO A 96 20.39 -2.14 -17.76
CA PRO A 96 19.66 -2.90 -18.75
C PRO A 96 20.18 -2.67 -20.18
N THR A 97 20.56 -3.74 -20.88
CA THR A 97 20.97 -3.70 -22.29
C THR A 97 19.85 -4.16 -23.24
N ASN A 98 19.15 -5.23 -22.89
CA ASN A 98 18.04 -5.81 -23.66
C ASN A 98 16.75 -5.88 -22.82
N SER A 99 16.36 -4.77 -22.21
CA SER A 99 15.17 -4.67 -21.36
C SER A 99 14.18 -3.67 -21.92
N THR A 100 12.93 -3.83 -21.49
CA THR A 100 11.88 -2.81 -21.66
C THR A 100 12.15 -1.53 -20.86
N ILE A 101 12.99 -1.63 -19.82
CA ILE A 101 13.52 -0.49 -19.08
C ILE A 101 14.80 -0.02 -19.78
N LYS A 102 14.89 1.28 -20.05
CA LYS A 102 16.06 1.89 -20.70
C LYS A 102 17.18 2.11 -19.70
N ALA A 103 18.41 1.88 -20.14
CA ALA A 103 19.61 2.34 -19.47
C ALA A 103 19.62 3.87 -19.32
N ASP A 104 20.41 4.36 -18.36
CA ASP A 104 20.68 5.78 -18.22
C ASP A 104 21.99 6.08 -18.95
N GLU A 105 21.89 6.75 -20.09
CA GLU A 105 22.99 7.05 -21.00
C GLU A 105 24.12 7.85 -20.34
N THR A 106 23.86 8.51 -19.21
CA THR A 106 24.86 9.27 -18.45
C THR A 106 25.78 8.39 -17.60
N ARG A 107 25.49 7.09 -17.48
CA ARG A 107 26.21 6.14 -16.63
C ARG A 107 26.71 4.95 -17.47
N PRO A 108 27.85 4.34 -17.11
CA PRO A 108 28.37 3.17 -17.81
C PRO A 108 27.43 1.96 -17.66
N LEU A 109 27.43 1.08 -18.66
CA LEU A 109 26.62 -0.15 -18.65
C LEU A 109 26.99 -1.11 -17.52
N THR A 110 28.26 -1.14 -17.14
CA THR A 110 28.76 -1.91 -15.99
C THR A 110 29.78 -1.06 -15.26
N ARG A 111 29.69 -1.02 -13.93
CA ARG A 111 30.70 -0.36 -13.09
C ARG A 111 30.81 -0.99 -11.72
N THR A 112 31.91 -0.67 -11.05
CA THR A 112 32.16 -1.05 -9.67
C THR A 112 32.35 0.21 -8.83
N PHE A 113 31.76 0.24 -7.64
CA PHE A 113 31.96 1.31 -6.67
C PHE A 113 32.21 0.74 -5.28
N THR A 114 32.80 1.56 -4.42
CA THR A 114 33.06 1.21 -3.02
C THR A 114 32.19 2.08 -2.13
N THR A 115 31.55 1.49 -1.13
CA THR A 115 30.73 2.18 -0.13
C THR A 115 31.11 1.73 1.27
N THR A 116 30.96 2.61 2.26
CA THR A 116 31.23 2.29 3.66
C THR A 116 29.96 1.78 4.34
N LEU A 117 30.07 0.65 5.02
CA LEU A 117 28.96 0.06 5.76
C LEU A 117 28.68 0.87 7.02
N THR A 118 27.41 1.16 7.27
CA THR A 118 26.95 1.95 8.41
C THR A 118 25.89 1.17 9.20
N ASN A 119 25.43 1.71 10.32
CA ASN A 119 24.23 1.20 10.97
C ASN A 119 23.00 1.87 10.38
N PHE A 120 21.91 1.13 10.22
CA PHE A 120 20.63 1.74 9.86
C PHE A 120 20.15 2.64 10.99
N SER A 121 20.13 3.95 10.74
CA SER A 121 19.97 4.96 11.79
C SER A 121 18.59 4.89 12.44
N SER A 122 18.46 5.36 13.70
CA SER A 122 17.15 5.43 14.37
C SER A 122 16.18 6.34 13.63
N ARG A 123 16.69 7.37 12.94
CA ARG A 123 15.90 8.26 12.08
C ARG A 123 15.35 7.51 10.88
N ASP A 124 16.17 6.70 10.22
CA ASP A 124 15.73 5.89 9.08
C ASP A 124 14.73 4.80 9.49
N LYS A 125 14.92 4.16 10.66
CA LYS A 125 13.93 3.23 11.24
C LYS A 125 12.58 3.89 11.40
N TRP A 126 12.55 5.13 11.88
CA TRP A 126 11.31 5.86 12.06
C TRP A 126 10.66 6.21 10.71
N ASN A 127 11.43 6.84 9.81
CA ASN A 127 10.93 7.38 8.55
C ASN A 127 10.54 6.30 7.53
N HIS A 128 11.31 5.21 7.45
CA HIS A 128 11.11 4.18 6.42
C HIS A 128 10.30 2.99 6.91
N PHE A 129 10.23 2.73 8.22
CA PHE A 129 9.48 1.60 8.76
C PHE A 129 8.34 2.05 9.67
N TRP A 130 8.60 2.69 10.81
CA TRP A 130 7.56 2.89 11.84
C TRP A 130 6.39 3.76 11.38
N ILE A 131 6.65 4.87 10.68
CA ILE A 131 5.57 5.73 10.17
C ILE A 131 4.65 4.94 9.22
N ILE A 132 5.27 4.21 8.29
CA ILE A 132 4.55 3.43 7.28
C ILE A 132 3.78 2.28 7.94
N TYR A 133 4.44 1.54 8.84
CA TYR A 133 3.86 0.45 9.60
C TYR A 133 2.66 0.91 10.43
N LEU A 134 2.80 1.97 11.22
CA LEU A 134 1.72 2.48 12.07
C LEU A 134 0.55 3.03 11.25
N THR A 135 0.84 3.67 10.12
CA THR A 135 -0.20 4.15 9.20
C THR A 135 -1.02 2.99 8.66
N GLY A 136 -0.37 1.96 8.13
CA GLY A 136 -1.08 0.78 7.63
C GLY A 136 -1.76 -0.03 8.76
N LEU A 137 -1.18 -0.07 9.97
CA LEU A 137 -1.79 -0.73 11.13
C LEU A 137 -3.11 -0.04 11.50
N SER A 138 -3.17 1.29 11.46
CA SER A 138 -4.42 2.03 11.71
C SER A 138 -5.51 1.66 10.71
N TRP A 139 -5.13 1.40 9.45
CA TRP A 139 -6.04 0.91 8.41
C TRP A 139 -6.56 -0.48 8.76
N LEU A 140 -5.68 -1.43 9.10
CA LEU A 140 -6.09 -2.78 9.48
C LEU A 140 -7.03 -2.77 10.69
N ILE A 141 -6.70 -2.00 11.73
CA ILE A 141 -7.55 -1.83 12.93
C ILE A 141 -8.91 -1.26 12.53
N GLY A 142 -8.95 -0.22 11.70
CA GLY A 142 -10.21 0.38 11.22
C GLY A 142 -11.08 -0.63 10.47
N GLY A 143 -10.47 -1.47 9.63
CA GLY A 143 -11.14 -2.54 8.90
C GLY A 143 -11.73 -3.61 9.81
N ILE A 144 -10.92 -4.12 10.75
CA ILE A 144 -11.33 -5.11 11.77
C ILE A 144 -12.49 -4.54 12.59
N TRP A 145 -12.31 -3.37 13.19
CA TRP A 145 -13.30 -2.71 14.02
C TRP A 145 -14.65 -2.55 13.31
N THR A 146 -14.62 -2.05 12.08
CA THR A 146 -15.85 -1.82 11.30
C THR A 146 -16.54 -3.12 10.92
N PHE A 147 -15.77 -4.17 10.59
CA PHE A 147 -16.32 -5.50 10.31
C PHE A 147 -17.03 -6.09 11.54
N TRP A 148 -16.41 -6.04 12.72
CA TRP A 148 -16.99 -6.57 13.96
C TRP A 148 -18.26 -5.85 14.38
N LEU A 149 -18.34 -4.53 14.17
CA LEU A 149 -19.57 -3.79 14.44
C LEU A 149 -20.75 -4.23 13.56
N ARG A 150 -20.48 -4.64 12.30
CA ARG A 150 -21.53 -4.95 11.31
C ARG A 150 -21.14 -6.07 10.33
N PRO A 151 -20.92 -7.30 10.79
CA PRO A 151 -20.36 -8.37 9.95
C PRO A 151 -21.29 -8.78 8.80
N HIS A 152 -22.61 -8.60 8.95
CA HIS A 152 -23.61 -8.93 7.93
C HIS A 152 -23.84 -7.82 6.90
N SER A 153 -23.24 -6.63 7.06
CA SER A 153 -23.42 -5.52 6.12
C SER A 153 -22.41 -5.59 4.98
N GLU A 154 -22.88 -5.65 3.73
CA GLU A 154 -21.99 -5.64 2.54
C GLU A 154 -21.02 -4.44 2.58
N ALA A 155 -21.50 -3.25 2.92
CA ALA A 155 -20.64 -2.06 3.00
C ALA A 155 -19.51 -2.20 4.03
N ALA A 156 -19.78 -2.80 5.19
CA ALA A 156 -18.75 -3.02 6.22
C ALA A 156 -17.75 -4.10 5.79
N GLN A 157 -18.22 -5.16 5.12
CA GLN A 157 -17.36 -6.20 4.55
C GLN A 157 -16.41 -5.63 3.48
N ILE A 158 -16.94 -4.85 2.54
CA ILE A 158 -16.14 -4.24 1.47
C ILE A 158 -15.17 -3.20 2.02
N PHE A 159 -15.60 -2.40 3.01
CA PHE A 159 -14.71 -1.49 3.72
C PHE A 159 -13.58 -2.24 4.42
N ALA A 160 -13.89 -3.35 5.10
CA ALA A 160 -12.87 -4.17 5.76
C ALA A 160 -11.87 -4.77 4.78
N LEU A 161 -12.33 -5.21 3.59
CA LEU A 161 -11.44 -5.69 2.52
C LEU A 161 -10.54 -4.56 1.99
N LEU A 162 -11.10 -3.37 1.70
CA LEU A 162 -10.32 -2.20 1.32
C LEU A 162 -9.23 -1.89 2.35
N MET A 163 -9.60 -1.87 3.62
CA MET A 163 -8.69 -1.58 4.73
C MET A 163 -7.61 -2.66 4.87
N ALA A 164 -7.97 -3.94 4.73
CA ALA A 164 -7.01 -5.04 4.82
C ALA A 164 -5.99 -5.00 3.68
N PHE A 165 -6.43 -4.90 2.42
CA PHE A 165 -5.52 -4.82 1.28
C PHE A 165 -4.71 -3.52 1.28
N GLY A 166 -5.35 -2.38 1.61
CA GLY A 166 -4.65 -1.11 1.75
C GLY A 166 -3.59 -1.14 2.86
N SER A 167 -3.88 -1.80 3.99
CA SER A 167 -2.90 -1.97 5.07
C SER A 167 -1.68 -2.76 4.60
N VAL A 168 -1.84 -3.83 3.82
CA VAL A 168 -0.70 -4.59 3.29
C VAL A 168 0.08 -3.76 2.28
N ALA A 169 -0.60 -3.03 1.40
CA ALA A 169 0.03 -2.16 0.40
C ALA A 169 0.87 -1.04 1.06
N ILE A 170 0.42 -0.50 2.19
CA ILE A 170 1.14 0.52 2.95
C ILE A 170 2.24 -0.13 3.79
N GLY A 171 1.89 -0.98 4.75
CA GLY A 171 2.83 -1.54 5.73
C GLY A 171 3.93 -2.42 5.13
N GLY A 172 3.68 -3.01 3.97
CA GLY A 172 4.65 -3.85 3.26
C GLY A 172 5.75 -3.09 2.49
N LEU A 173 5.70 -1.76 2.40
CA LEU A 173 6.67 -0.99 1.61
C LEU A 173 8.12 -1.13 2.08
N PHE A 174 8.34 -1.24 3.40
CA PHE A 174 9.70 -1.45 3.90
C PHE A 174 10.20 -2.87 3.56
N ASP A 175 9.36 -3.89 3.77
CA ASP A 175 9.69 -5.28 3.42
C ASP A 175 9.96 -5.45 1.91
N LEU A 176 9.22 -4.72 1.06
CA LEU A 176 9.36 -4.70 -0.39
C LEU A 176 10.80 -4.45 -0.86
N VAL A 177 11.50 -3.53 -0.20
CA VAL A 177 12.85 -3.07 -0.58
C VAL A 177 13.96 -3.66 0.30
N THR A 178 13.60 -4.52 1.26
CA THR A 178 14.53 -5.11 2.23
C THR A 178 14.50 -6.65 2.19
N SER A 179 13.76 -7.29 3.11
CA SER A 179 13.75 -8.74 3.29
C SER A 179 12.87 -9.49 2.28
N GLN A 180 11.84 -8.82 1.73
CA GLN A 180 10.90 -9.35 0.74
C GLN A 180 10.14 -10.62 1.17
N TRP A 181 9.80 -10.74 2.46
CA TRP A 181 9.06 -11.90 2.97
C TRP A 181 7.60 -11.91 2.50
N VAL A 182 6.98 -10.74 2.38
CA VAL A 182 5.54 -10.61 2.06
C VAL A 182 5.29 -10.01 0.67
N ILE A 183 6.33 -9.87 -0.15
CA ILE A 183 6.27 -9.22 -1.46
C ILE A 183 5.18 -9.79 -2.38
N ARG A 184 4.99 -11.12 -2.37
CA ARG A 184 3.95 -11.77 -3.18
C ARG A 184 2.55 -11.33 -2.77
N ILE A 185 2.31 -11.14 -1.47
CA ILE A 185 1.03 -10.66 -0.95
C ILE A 185 0.87 -9.17 -1.30
N TRP A 186 1.94 -8.39 -1.16
CA TRP A 186 1.97 -6.96 -1.48
C TRP A 186 1.59 -6.66 -2.94
N ILE A 187 2.13 -7.43 -3.90
CA ILE A 187 1.84 -7.28 -5.34
C ILE A 187 0.35 -7.44 -5.65
N ALA A 188 -0.34 -8.35 -4.95
CA ALA A 188 -1.79 -8.51 -5.12
C ALA A 188 -2.57 -7.42 -4.39
N ALA A 189 -2.07 -6.94 -3.25
CA ALA A 189 -2.77 -6.01 -2.40
C ALA A 189 -2.98 -4.64 -3.05
N LEU A 190 -1.98 -4.14 -3.77
CA LEU A 190 -2.05 -2.81 -4.41
C LEU A 190 -3.19 -2.71 -5.45
N PRO A 191 -3.26 -3.53 -6.52
CA PRO A 191 -4.35 -3.44 -7.50
C PRO A 191 -5.72 -3.81 -6.91
N LEU A 192 -5.78 -4.71 -5.92
CA LEU A 192 -7.05 -5.04 -5.25
C LEU A 192 -7.57 -3.90 -4.38
N THR A 193 -6.70 -3.09 -3.79
CA THR A 193 -7.10 -1.86 -3.07
C THR A 193 -7.88 -0.92 -4.00
N ALA A 194 -7.44 -0.79 -5.26
CA ALA A 194 -8.12 -0.01 -6.30
C ALA A 194 -9.53 -0.54 -6.62
N VAL A 195 -9.70 -1.86 -6.62
CA VAL A 195 -11.01 -2.50 -6.81
C VAL A 195 -11.95 -2.16 -5.66
N TRP A 196 -11.48 -2.38 -4.43
CA TRP A 196 -12.33 -2.24 -3.25
C TRP A 196 -12.74 -0.79 -2.99
N ILE A 197 -11.90 0.19 -3.31
CA ILE A 197 -12.27 1.61 -3.13
C ILE A 197 -13.39 2.03 -4.09
N VAL A 198 -13.34 1.60 -5.35
CA VAL A 198 -14.40 1.88 -6.34
C VAL A 198 -15.68 1.14 -5.97
N TRP A 199 -15.56 -0.13 -5.56
CA TRP A 199 -16.71 -0.91 -5.11
C TRP A 199 -17.38 -0.23 -3.92
N LEU A 200 -16.59 0.14 -2.89
CA LEU A 200 -17.09 0.83 -1.70
C LEU A 200 -17.86 2.11 -2.06
N ALA A 201 -17.28 2.97 -2.90
CA ALA A 201 -17.94 4.21 -3.36
C ALA A 201 -19.25 3.93 -4.11
N GLY A 202 -19.31 2.81 -4.85
CA GLY A 202 -20.48 2.36 -5.58
C GLY A 202 -21.63 1.84 -4.70
N ILE A 203 -21.33 1.31 -3.51
CA ILE A 203 -22.33 0.69 -2.62
C ILE A 203 -22.64 1.48 -1.34
N PHE A 204 -21.71 2.30 -0.85
CA PHE A 204 -21.83 3.05 0.40
C PHE A 204 -21.81 4.56 0.12
N PRO A 205 -22.60 5.39 0.81
CA PRO A 205 -23.58 5.09 1.88
C PRO A 205 -24.82 4.28 1.47
N TYR A 206 -25.18 4.38 0.20
CA TYR A 206 -26.27 3.65 -0.47
C TYR A 206 -25.83 3.22 -1.85
N GLN A 207 -26.39 2.14 -2.39
CA GLN A 207 -26.02 1.64 -3.71
C GLN A 207 -26.40 2.61 -4.84
N THR A 208 -25.44 2.94 -5.69
CA THR A 208 -25.61 3.84 -6.84
C THR A 208 -26.53 3.26 -7.91
N ARG A 209 -27.17 4.12 -8.71
CA ARG A 209 -28.00 3.69 -9.85
C ARG A 209 -27.22 2.81 -10.83
N LEU A 210 -25.94 3.14 -11.08
CA LEU A 210 -25.07 2.37 -11.97
C LEU A 210 -24.86 0.94 -11.44
N PHE A 211 -24.51 0.79 -10.16
CA PHE A 211 -24.30 -0.51 -9.53
C PHE A 211 -25.60 -1.29 -9.29
N LYS A 212 -26.76 -0.62 -9.31
CA LYS A 212 -28.08 -1.27 -9.31
C LYS A 212 -28.47 -1.77 -10.70
N LYS A 213 -28.25 -0.95 -11.73
CA LYS A 213 -28.59 -1.27 -13.13
C LYS A 213 -27.66 -2.35 -13.71
N TYR A 214 -26.37 -2.29 -13.37
CA TYR A 214 -25.35 -3.23 -13.86
C TYR A 214 -24.60 -3.85 -12.68
N PRO A 215 -25.16 -4.87 -12.00
CA PRO A 215 -24.50 -5.52 -10.87
C PRO A 215 -23.17 -6.19 -11.25
N GLY A 216 -23.00 -6.55 -12.53
CA GLY A 216 -21.78 -7.18 -13.07
C GLY A 216 -20.51 -6.32 -13.00
N ILE A 217 -20.63 -4.99 -12.85
CA ILE A 217 -19.47 -4.07 -12.73
C ILE A 217 -18.54 -4.49 -11.60
N LYS A 218 -19.08 -5.01 -10.49
CA LYS A 218 -18.31 -5.49 -9.33
C LYS A 218 -17.29 -6.57 -9.75
N TYR A 219 -17.72 -7.52 -10.59
CA TYR A 219 -16.87 -8.61 -11.06
C TYR A 219 -15.88 -8.15 -12.13
N ILE A 220 -16.26 -7.19 -12.98
CA ILE A 220 -15.34 -6.59 -13.96
C ILE A 220 -14.19 -5.86 -13.24
N LEU A 221 -14.51 -5.06 -12.21
CA LEU A 221 -13.50 -4.40 -11.39
C LEU A 221 -12.58 -5.43 -10.72
N LEU A 222 -13.15 -6.47 -10.13
CA LEU A 222 -12.37 -7.54 -9.50
C LEU A 222 -11.47 -8.28 -10.49
N LEU A 223 -12.00 -8.62 -11.67
CA LEU A 223 -11.24 -9.26 -12.75
C LEU A 223 -10.05 -8.39 -13.17
N LEU A 224 -10.23 -7.08 -13.33
CA LEU A 224 -9.16 -6.15 -13.67
C LEU A 224 -8.05 -6.16 -12.60
N GLY A 225 -8.41 -6.09 -11.31
CA GLY A 225 -7.44 -6.16 -10.22
C GLY A 225 -6.71 -7.50 -10.17
N ILE A 226 -7.41 -8.61 -10.39
CA ILE A 226 -6.82 -9.96 -10.43
C ILE A 226 -5.85 -10.11 -11.61
N ILE A 227 -6.21 -9.62 -12.80
CA ILE A 227 -5.33 -9.68 -13.98
C ILE A 227 -4.00 -8.97 -13.70
N VAL A 228 -4.06 -7.75 -13.15
CA VAL A 228 -2.85 -6.99 -12.81
C VAL A 228 -2.05 -7.69 -11.70
N ALA A 229 -2.72 -8.25 -10.69
CA ALA A 229 -2.06 -9.01 -9.63
C ALA A 229 -1.33 -10.26 -10.18
N ILE A 230 -1.98 -11.05 -11.03
CA ILE A 230 -1.39 -12.24 -11.66
C ILE A 230 -0.21 -11.83 -12.56
N TRP A 231 -0.38 -10.78 -13.36
CA TRP A 231 0.71 -10.26 -14.20
C TRP A 231 1.93 -9.87 -13.35
N GLY A 232 1.71 -9.19 -12.23
CA GLY A 232 2.75 -8.88 -11.25
C GLY A 232 3.43 -10.12 -10.67
N GLN A 233 2.69 -11.19 -10.35
CA GLN A 233 3.28 -12.44 -9.84
C GLN A 233 4.17 -13.11 -10.88
N LEU A 234 3.72 -13.17 -12.14
CA LEU A 234 4.45 -13.85 -13.21
C LEU A 234 5.77 -13.16 -13.54
N TRP A 235 5.79 -11.82 -13.45
CA TRP A 235 6.96 -11.02 -13.85
C TRP A 235 7.90 -10.72 -12.67
N LEU A 236 7.50 -11.03 -11.44
CA LEU A 236 8.34 -10.86 -10.24
C LEU A 236 9.66 -11.63 -10.35
N THR A 237 9.62 -12.89 -10.80
CA THR A 237 10.77 -13.80 -10.86
C THR A 237 11.16 -14.13 -12.31
N SER A 238 10.92 -13.22 -13.24
CA SER A 238 11.28 -13.45 -14.65
C SER A 238 12.80 -13.41 -14.82
N ASN A 239 13.40 -14.57 -15.12
CA ASN A 239 14.85 -14.67 -15.34
C ASN A 239 15.34 -14.00 -16.64
N ARG A 240 14.43 -13.66 -17.56
CA ARG A 240 14.78 -13.09 -18.87
C ARG A 240 15.07 -11.59 -18.82
N ASP A 241 14.36 -10.87 -17.96
CA ASP A 241 14.47 -9.41 -17.81
C ASP A 241 14.29 -9.06 -16.32
N PRO A 242 15.39 -8.85 -15.57
CA PRO A 242 15.36 -8.53 -14.15
C PRO A 242 14.49 -7.31 -13.80
N TRP A 243 14.29 -6.39 -14.74
CA TRP A 243 13.53 -5.15 -14.54
C TRP A 243 12.05 -5.25 -14.91
N ALA A 244 11.62 -6.40 -15.45
CA ALA A 244 10.28 -6.62 -15.95
C ALA A 244 9.20 -6.32 -14.90
N TYR A 245 9.45 -6.64 -13.62
CA TYR A 245 8.51 -6.41 -12.51
C TYR A 245 8.02 -4.95 -12.42
N ALA A 246 8.82 -3.97 -12.87
CA ALA A 246 8.49 -2.56 -12.80
C ALA A 246 7.24 -2.21 -13.65
N ILE A 247 6.96 -2.96 -14.71
CA ILE A 247 5.83 -2.69 -15.61
C ILE A 247 4.49 -2.99 -14.93
N PRO A 248 4.21 -4.21 -14.42
CA PRO A 248 2.96 -4.48 -13.70
C PRO A 248 2.82 -3.61 -12.44
N TRP A 249 3.92 -3.22 -11.79
CA TRP A 249 3.86 -2.27 -10.67
C TRP A 249 3.36 -0.89 -11.10
N ARG A 250 3.87 -0.35 -12.20
CA ARG A 250 3.36 0.89 -12.79
C ARG A 250 1.89 0.80 -13.18
N ALA A 251 1.47 -0.34 -13.73
CA ALA A 251 0.07 -0.59 -14.02
C ALA A 251 -0.79 -0.64 -12.74
N ALA A 252 -0.29 -1.25 -11.66
CA ALA A 252 -0.97 -1.27 -10.36
C ALA A 252 -1.06 0.13 -9.73
N TYR A 253 -0.02 0.96 -9.84
CA TYR A 253 -0.07 2.37 -9.43
C TYR A 253 -1.08 3.17 -10.25
N ALA A 254 -1.06 3.04 -11.58
CA ALA A 254 -2.03 3.69 -12.46
C ALA A 254 -3.47 3.27 -12.14
N LEU A 255 -3.70 1.97 -11.96
CA LEU A 255 -5.01 1.43 -11.57
C LEU A 255 -5.46 1.96 -10.21
N SER A 256 -4.55 2.07 -9.24
CA SER A 256 -4.83 2.61 -7.91
C SER A 256 -5.20 4.10 -7.96
N GLY A 257 -4.44 4.91 -8.71
CA GLY A 257 -4.76 6.31 -8.95
C GLY A 257 -6.11 6.48 -9.64
N LEU A 258 -6.38 5.72 -10.71
CA LEU A 258 -7.68 5.72 -11.39
C LEU A 258 -8.81 5.27 -10.47
N GLY A 259 -8.60 4.26 -9.64
CA GLY A 259 -9.58 3.77 -8.67
C GLY A 259 -9.98 4.86 -7.66
N VAL A 260 -9.01 5.60 -7.14
CA VAL A 260 -9.27 6.76 -6.27
C VAL A 260 -10.06 7.83 -7.02
N LEU A 261 -9.63 8.22 -8.23
CA LEU A 261 -10.33 9.24 -9.01
C LEU A 261 -11.79 8.85 -9.29
N ILE A 262 -12.03 7.60 -9.70
CA ILE A 262 -13.38 7.08 -9.93
C ILE A 262 -14.20 7.12 -8.63
N ALA A 263 -13.62 6.72 -7.50
CA ALA A 263 -14.30 6.79 -6.20
C ALA A 263 -14.67 8.22 -5.81
N ILE A 264 -13.76 9.19 -6.00
CA ILE A 264 -14.01 10.61 -5.76
C ILE A 264 -15.12 11.14 -6.68
N ILE A 265 -15.12 10.77 -7.98
CA ILE A 265 -16.16 11.17 -8.93
C ILE A 265 -17.53 10.62 -8.50
N ILE A 266 -17.60 9.34 -8.11
CA ILE A 266 -18.84 8.72 -7.63
C ILE A 266 -19.35 9.44 -6.37
N LEU A 267 -18.49 9.69 -5.39
CA LEU A 267 -18.84 10.38 -4.15
C LEU A 267 -19.25 11.84 -4.42
N GLY A 268 -18.53 12.55 -5.29
CA GLY A 268 -18.79 13.91 -5.71
C GLY A 268 -20.16 14.05 -6.37
N TYR A 269 -20.44 13.25 -7.40
CA TYR A 269 -21.75 13.24 -8.07
C TYR A 269 -22.89 13.09 -7.05
N ARG A 270 -22.73 12.22 -6.06
CA ARG A 270 -23.73 11.96 -5.02
C ARG A 270 -23.87 13.07 -3.99
N ALA A 271 -22.77 13.67 -3.57
CA ALA A 271 -22.76 14.78 -2.62
C ALA A 271 -23.59 15.97 -3.12
N PHE A 272 -23.73 16.13 -4.44
CA PHE A 272 -24.49 17.21 -5.07
C PHE A 272 -25.85 16.78 -5.63
N ARG A 273 -26.02 15.53 -6.11
CA ARG A 273 -27.25 15.11 -6.82
C ARG A 273 -28.22 14.23 -6.00
N SER A 274 -27.85 13.74 -4.82
CA SER A 274 -28.74 12.84 -4.04
C SER A 274 -30.01 13.57 -3.58
N PRO A 275 -31.23 13.01 -3.69
CA PRO A 275 -32.45 13.72 -3.26
C PRO A 275 -32.61 13.83 -1.74
N SER A 276 -32.00 12.92 -0.97
CA SER A 276 -32.09 12.93 0.50
C SER A 276 -31.04 13.85 1.14
N PRO A 277 -31.44 14.82 2.01
CA PRO A 277 -30.50 15.70 2.72
C PRO A 277 -29.51 14.96 3.61
N LEU A 278 -29.95 13.90 4.30
CA LEU A 278 -29.11 13.06 5.16
C LEU A 278 -27.98 12.41 4.36
N VAL A 279 -28.33 11.84 3.19
CA VAL A 279 -27.37 11.21 2.28
C VAL A 279 -26.36 12.22 1.74
N ARG A 280 -26.79 13.44 1.42
CA ARG A 280 -25.88 14.51 0.98
C ARG A 280 -24.88 14.85 2.07
N GLN A 281 -25.33 15.09 3.30
CA GLN A 281 -24.46 15.47 4.40
C GLN A 281 -23.44 14.36 4.70
N GLN A 282 -23.91 13.13 4.84
CA GLN A 282 -23.07 11.94 5.03
C GLN A 282 -22.04 11.77 3.89
N THR A 283 -22.46 11.91 2.64
CA THR A 283 -21.55 11.77 1.48
C THR A 283 -20.52 12.90 1.42
N ARG A 284 -20.88 14.13 1.79
CA ARG A 284 -19.95 15.28 1.85
C ARG A 284 -18.83 15.05 2.87
N PHE A 285 -19.15 14.53 4.07
CA PHE A 285 -18.13 14.19 5.05
C PHE A 285 -17.15 13.14 4.54
N ILE A 286 -17.66 12.07 3.90
CA ILE A 286 -16.81 11.04 3.29
C ILE A 286 -15.96 11.63 2.16
N LEU A 287 -16.55 12.47 1.30
CA LEU A 287 -15.86 13.09 0.17
C LEU A 287 -14.70 13.99 0.64
N ILE A 288 -14.93 14.84 1.63
CA ILE A 288 -13.88 15.70 2.21
C ILE A 288 -12.76 14.82 2.80
N GLY A 289 -13.12 13.81 3.58
CA GLY A 289 -12.14 12.87 4.14
C GLY A 289 -11.35 12.13 3.07
N ALA A 290 -12.00 11.67 2.01
CA ALA A 290 -11.36 11.00 0.88
C ALA A 290 -10.44 11.94 0.09
N PHE A 291 -10.85 13.19 -0.12
CA PHE A 291 -10.05 14.18 -0.84
C PHE A 291 -8.78 14.55 -0.06
N LEU A 292 -8.90 14.78 1.25
CA LEU A 292 -7.74 15.05 2.13
C LEU A 292 -6.82 13.84 2.25
N ALA A 293 -7.40 12.64 2.36
CA ALA A 293 -6.64 11.41 2.51
C ALA A 293 -5.88 11.02 1.25
N PHE A 294 -6.55 11.08 0.09
CA PHE A 294 -6.04 10.43 -1.12
C PHE A 294 -5.43 11.37 -2.15
N THR A 295 -5.58 12.69 -2.03
CA THR A 295 -4.95 13.62 -2.99
C THR A 295 -3.42 13.42 -3.05
N PRO A 296 -2.68 13.43 -1.91
CA PRO A 296 -1.24 13.22 -1.94
C PRO A 296 -0.84 11.86 -2.55
N VAL A 297 -1.45 10.76 -2.11
CA VAL A 297 -1.08 9.43 -2.65
C VAL A 297 -1.47 9.26 -4.12
N THR A 298 -2.51 9.93 -4.59
CA THR A 298 -2.90 9.89 -6.01
C THR A 298 -1.86 10.59 -6.88
N ILE A 299 -1.32 11.72 -6.43
CA ILE A 299 -0.18 12.38 -7.10
C ILE A 299 1.00 11.42 -7.16
N ALA A 300 1.36 10.79 -6.03
CA ALA A 300 2.44 9.81 -5.99
C ALA A 300 2.21 8.63 -6.95
N PHE A 301 1.01 8.07 -7.00
CA PHE A 301 0.67 6.97 -7.91
C PHE A 301 0.86 7.33 -9.38
N PHE A 302 0.42 8.52 -9.82
CA PHE A 302 0.62 8.94 -11.20
C PHE A 302 2.08 9.27 -11.52
N THR A 303 2.82 9.87 -10.58
CA THR A 303 4.27 10.09 -10.73
C THR A 303 5.01 8.77 -10.91
N LEU A 304 4.78 7.79 -10.02
CA LEU A 304 5.40 6.47 -10.10
C LEU A 304 4.98 5.69 -11.36
N ALA A 305 3.72 5.78 -11.78
CA ALA A 305 3.21 5.15 -12.99
C ALA A 305 3.85 5.72 -14.27
N SER A 306 4.14 7.03 -14.30
CA SER A 306 4.70 7.76 -15.45
C SER A 306 6.22 7.65 -15.59
N LYS A 307 6.89 6.84 -14.76
CA LYS A 307 8.36 6.71 -14.71
C LYS A 307 9.08 7.98 -14.26
N SER A 308 8.35 8.96 -13.71
CA SER A 308 8.92 10.19 -13.18
C SER A 308 9.39 9.96 -11.74
N THR A 309 10.39 10.73 -11.32
CA THR A 309 10.86 10.74 -9.94
C THR A 309 10.01 11.71 -9.12
N THR A 310 9.71 11.34 -7.88
CA THR A 310 9.10 12.27 -6.93
C THR A 310 10.13 13.32 -6.53
N PRO A 311 9.74 14.61 -6.40
CA PRO A 311 10.61 15.62 -5.81
C PRO A 311 11.12 15.20 -4.43
N GLU A 312 12.30 15.66 -4.01
CA GLU A 312 12.92 15.27 -2.73
C GLU A 312 12.05 15.58 -1.51
N TRP A 313 11.28 16.67 -1.55
CA TRP A 313 10.35 17.04 -0.47
C TRP A 313 9.11 16.13 -0.41
N PHE A 314 8.77 15.43 -1.50
CA PHE A 314 7.56 14.62 -1.62
C PHE A 314 7.81 13.16 -1.21
N THR A 315 8.25 13.00 0.03
CA THR A 315 8.64 11.70 0.61
C THR A 315 7.43 10.80 0.91
N PRO A 316 7.62 9.48 1.08
CA PRO A 316 6.57 8.55 1.51
C PRO A 316 5.77 9.02 2.73
N THR A 317 6.44 9.62 3.70
CA THR A 317 5.81 10.21 4.89
C THR A 317 4.73 11.24 4.54
N VAL A 318 5.00 12.11 3.56
CA VAL A 318 4.10 13.21 3.16
C VAL A 318 2.82 12.67 2.53
N TYR A 319 2.92 11.65 1.68
CA TYR A 319 1.76 11.13 0.97
C TYR A 319 1.06 9.95 1.64
N ILE A 320 1.71 9.25 2.59
CA ILE A 320 1.12 8.10 3.31
C ILE A 320 0.32 8.54 4.54
N ILE A 321 0.84 9.45 5.38
CA ILE A 321 0.17 9.83 6.64
C ILE A 321 -1.27 10.34 6.44
N PRO A 322 -1.57 11.22 5.45
CA PRO A 322 -2.92 11.74 5.25
C PRO A 322 -3.97 10.65 5.04
N ILE A 323 -3.55 9.47 4.55
CA ILE A 323 -4.43 8.35 4.22
C ILE A 323 -5.21 7.85 5.48
N ILE A 324 -4.73 8.12 6.70
CA ILE A 324 -5.42 7.81 7.97
C ILE A 324 -6.76 8.58 8.12
N ILE A 325 -6.91 9.72 7.45
CA ILE A 325 -8.13 10.54 7.53
C ILE A 325 -9.34 9.77 7.00
N PHE A 326 -9.16 8.91 6.00
CA PHE A 326 -10.26 8.18 5.37
C PHE A 326 -10.98 7.18 6.29
N PRO A 327 -10.30 6.23 6.98
CA PRO A 327 -10.97 5.35 7.94
C PRO A 327 -11.63 6.11 9.08
N ILE A 328 -11.06 7.24 9.54
CA ILE A 328 -11.69 8.10 10.54
C ILE A 328 -13.00 8.69 10.00
N ALA A 329 -12.97 9.25 8.79
CA ALA A 329 -14.16 9.84 8.16
C ALA A 329 -15.28 8.81 7.97
N ILE A 330 -14.96 7.60 7.48
CA ILE A 330 -15.96 6.54 7.32
C ILE A 330 -16.45 6.01 8.67
N GLY A 331 -15.54 5.73 9.62
CA GLY A 331 -15.90 5.22 10.94
C GLY A 331 -16.84 6.17 11.69
N TYR A 332 -16.50 7.46 11.71
CA TYR A 332 -17.37 8.51 12.25
C TYR A 332 -18.76 8.50 11.60
N THR A 333 -18.79 8.35 10.28
CA THR A 333 -20.03 8.37 9.52
C THR A 333 -20.91 7.14 9.80
N ILE A 334 -20.31 5.95 9.94
CA ILE A 334 -21.01 4.70 10.28
C ILE A 334 -21.61 4.79 11.68
N ILE A 335 -20.88 5.37 12.63
CA ILE A 335 -21.31 5.52 14.03
C ILE A 335 -22.40 6.61 14.11
N ARG A 336 -22.09 7.86 13.72
CA ARG A 336 -22.96 9.02 13.93
C ARG A 336 -24.31 8.92 13.20
N TYR A 337 -24.31 8.51 11.93
CA TYR A 337 -25.52 8.57 11.12
C TYR A 337 -26.40 7.32 11.20
N ARG A 338 -25.94 6.26 11.88
CA ARG A 338 -26.75 5.05 12.10
C ARG A 338 -27.00 4.71 13.57
N LEU A 339 -26.50 5.52 14.52
CA LEU A 339 -26.97 5.52 15.91
C LEU A 339 -28.42 6.02 16.03
N LEU A 340 -28.85 6.91 15.13
CA LEU A 340 -30.26 7.34 15.01
C LEU A 340 -31.20 6.16 14.72
N ASP A 341 -30.75 5.12 13.99
CA ASP A 341 -31.55 3.92 13.76
C ASP A 341 -31.58 2.99 14.98
N LEU A 342 -30.53 3.01 15.83
CA LEU A 342 -30.47 2.24 17.07
C LEU A 342 -31.44 2.77 18.13
N GLU A 343 -31.64 4.09 18.21
CA GLU A 343 -32.68 4.67 19.07
C GLU A 343 -34.08 4.17 18.70
N ILE A 344 -34.36 3.96 17.41
CA ILE A 344 -35.66 3.42 16.96
C ILE A 344 -35.83 1.97 17.41
N VAL A 345 -34.77 1.15 17.36
CA VAL A 345 -34.80 -0.25 17.80
C VAL A 345 -34.87 -0.37 19.32
N LEU A 346 -34.11 0.44 20.06
CA LEU A 346 -34.18 0.52 21.53
C LEU A 346 -35.56 1.00 22.00
N ARG A 347 -36.13 2.03 21.36
CA ARG A 347 -37.45 2.55 21.70
C ARG A 347 -38.56 1.53 21.39
N ARG A 348 -38.42 0.75 20.32
CA ARG A 348 -39.32 -0.38 20.03
C ARG A 348 -39.13 -1.53 21.01
N GLY A 349 -37.89 -1.89 21.36
CA GLY A 349 -37.61 -2.93 22.35
C GLY A 349 -38.13 -2.58 23.75
N VAL A 350 -37.97 -1.33 24.17
CA VAL A 350 -38.54 -0.81 25.43
C VAL A 350 -40.07 -0.76 25.37
N ALA A 351 -40.66 -0.32 24.25
CA ALA A 351 -42.12 -0.31 24.08
C ALA A 351 -42.72 -1.72 24.09
N PHE A 352 -42.11 -2.67 23.38
CA PHE A 352 -42.52 -4.08 23.40
C PHE A 352 -42.28 -4.72 24.76
N GLY A 353 -41.17 -4.40 25.44
CA GLY A 353 -40.92 -4.84 26.81
C GLY A 353 -42.02 -4.37 27.75
N LEU A 354 -42.31 -3.07 27.77
CA LEU A 354 -43.38 -2.48 28.59
C LEU A 354 -44.76 -3.06 28.29
N LEU A 355 -45.12 -3.20 27.00
CA LEU A 355 -46.39 -3.81 26.61
C LEU A 355 -46.49 -5.26 27.06
N THR A 356 -45.40 -6.03 27.00
CA THR A 356 -45.38 -7.42 27.45
C THR A 356 -45.52 -7.51 28.96
N THR A 357 -44.86 -6.62 29.71
CA THR A 357 -44.99 -6.57 31.18
C THR A 357 -46.40 -6.20 31.62
N ILE A 358 -47.09 -5.31 30.87
CA ILE A 358 -48.49 -4.92 31.13
C ILE A 358 -49.49 -6.02 30.73
N LEU A 359 -49.14 -6.89 29.78
CA LEU A 359 -50.00 -8.00 29.33
C LEU A 359 -49.88 -9.25 30.19
N VAL A 360 -48.74 -9.42 30.88
CA VAL A 360 -48.42 -10.61 31.68
C VAL A 360 -48.59 -10.37 33.19
N GLY A 361 -48.51 -9.11 33.64
CA GLY A 361 -48.90 -8.69 34.99
C GLY A 361 -50.34 -8.18 35.01
#